data_AF-A0A915TY90-F1
#
_entry.id   AF-A0A915TY90-F1
#
_cell.length_a   1.000
_cell.length_b   1.000
_cell.length_c   1.000
_cell.angle_alpha   90.00
_cell.angle_beta   90.00
_cell.angle_gamma   90.00
#
_symmetry.space_group_name_H-M   'P 1'
#
loop_
_entity.id
_entity.type
_entity.pdbx_description
1 polymer ?
#
loop_
_entity_poly.entity_id
_entity_poly.type
_entity_poly.pdbx_seq_one_letter_code
_entity_poly.pdbx_strand_id
1 'polypeptide(L)'
;MDGNVLPCSYFPKAAGNIRKQSFREIWEDSSLFRDLRDFKSYKGNCGRCEYVNVCGGCRARAYAMTGDYMGPEPFCHYQPQKGATEPGTESSS
;
A
#
# COMPACT_ATOMS: atom_id res chain seq x y z
N MET A 1 -18.66 19.26 -1.52
CA MET A 1 -17.59 18.45 -0.91
C MET A 1 -18.12 17.78 0.35
N ASP A 2 -18.04 16.46 0.43
CA ASP A 2 -18.58 15.60 1.51
C ASP A 2 -17.66 15.53 2.76
N GLY A 3 -16.45 16.08 2.69
CA GLY A 3 -15.53 16.24 3.82
C GLY A 3 -14.67 15.00 4.08
N ASN A 4 -14.74 14.01 3.18
CA ASN A 4 -13.92 12.82 3.26
C ASN A 4 -12.44 13.15 3.00
N VAL A 5 -11.56 12.56 3.81
CA VAL A 5 -10.11 12.63 3.62
C VAL A 5 -9.65 11.34 2.98
N LEU A 6 -9.00 11.45 1.83
CA LEU A 6 -8.51 10.33 1.04
C LEU A 6 -6.97 10.37 1.00
N PRO A 7 -6.28 9.22 0.91
CA PRO A 7 -4.84 9.19 0.75
C PRO A 7 -4.38 9.69 -0.63
N CYS A 8 -5.21 9.53 -1.66
CA CYS A 8 -5.03 10.17 -2.96
C CYS A 8 -6.38 10.31 -3.67
N SER A 9 -6.43 11.11 -4.74
CA SER A 9 -7.65 11.38 -5.52
C SER A 9 -8.27 10.15 -6.18
N TYR A 10 -7.50 9.07 -6.36
CA TYR A 10 -7.94 7.83 -7.01
C TYR A 10 -8.26 6.71 -6.02
N PHE A 11 -8.07 6.92 -4.71
CA PHE A 11 -8.30 5.87 -3.72
C PHE A 11 -9.78 5.86 -3.29
N PRO A 12 -10.51 4.74 -3.37
CA PRO A 12 -11.96 4.72 -3.16
C PRO A 12 -12.38 4.68 -1.68
N LYS A 13 -11.45 4.58 -0.73
CA LYS A 13 -11.73 4.50 0.71
C LYS A 13 -11.28 5.76 1.44
N ALA A 14 -12.20 6.35 2.21
CA ALA A 14 -11.89 7.45 3.12
C ALA A 14 -11.13 6.96 4.35
N ALA A 15 -10.11 7.71 4.75
CA ALA A 15 -9.42 7.55 6.04
C ALA A 15 -10.25 8.13 7.20
N GLY A 16 -11.13 9.08 6.91
CA GLY A 16 -12.01 9.73 7.88
C GLY A 16 -12.76 10.90 7.26
N ASN A 17 -13.46 11.68 8.09
CA ASN A 17 -14.22 12.85 7.64
C ASN A 17 -13.99 14.06 8.56
N ILE A 18 -13.52 15.17 7.98
CA ILE A 18 -13.17 16.41 8.71
C ILE A 18 -14.35 17.11 9.40
N ARG A 19 -15.58 16.75 9.05
CA ARG A 19 -16.79 17.25 9.75
C ARG A 19 -17.09 16.49 11.04
N LYS A 20 -16.43 15.35 11.26
CA LYS A 20 -16.65 14.47 12.41
C LYS A 20 -15.44 14.37 13.34
N GLN A 21 -14.24 14.53 12.79
CA GLN A 21 -12.97 14.38 13.49
C GLN A 21 -12.02 15.51 13.06
N SER A 22 -11.08 15.88 13.91
CA SER A 22 -10.01 16.79 13.52
C SER A 22 -9.13 16.15 12.44
N PHE A 23 -8.51 16.97 11.59
CA PHE A 23 -7.57 16.45 10.59
C PHE A 23 -6.41 15.67 11.23
N ARG A 24 -5.95 16.10 12.41
CA ARG A 24 -4.88 15.44 13.16
C ARG A 24 -5.26 14.02 13.54
N GLU A 25 -6.44 13.80 14.12
CA GLU A 25 -6.93 12.46 14.49
C GLU A 25 -7.04 11.56 13.25
N ILE A 26 -7.56 12.08 12.14
CA ILE A 26 -7.65 11.32 10.88
C ILE A 26 -6.24 10.92 10.41
N TRP A 27 -5.31 11.88 10.38
CA TRP A 27 -3.95 11.67 9.90
C TRP A 27 -3.14 10.71 10.79
N GLU A 28 -3.18 10.89 12.10
CA GLU A 28 -2.38 10.13 13.06
C GLU A 28 -2.98 8.75 13.35
N ASP A 29 -4.31 8.66 13.50
CA ASP A 29 -4.97 7.50 14.13
C ASP A 29 -5.83 6.65 13.18
N SER A 30 -6.17 7.13 11.97
CA SER A 30 -6.94 6.28 11.05
C SER A 30 -6.17 5.01 10.69
N SER A 31 -6.87 3.87 10.71
CA SER A 31 -6.29 2.57 10.33
C SER A 31 -5.69 2.64 8.93
N LEU A 32 -6.40 3.26 7.97
CA LEU A 32 -5.92 3.41 6.60
C LEU A 32 -4.58 4.16 6.52
N PHE A 33 -4.44 5.34 7.14
CA PHE A 33 -3.16 6.06 7.09
C PHE A 33 -2.06 5.38 7.89
N ARG A 34 -2.40 4.64 8.95
CA ARG A 34 -1.43 3.83 9.70
C ARG A 34 -0.91 2.67 8.85
N ASP A 35 -1.79 1.91 8.22
CA ASP A 35 -1.43 0.83 7.30
C ASP A 35 -0.54 1.33 6.17
N LEU A 36 -0.93 2.44 5.53
CA LEU A 36 -0.18 2.99 4.39
C LEU A 36 1.21 3.52 4.77
N ARG A 37 1.42 3.92 6.03
CA ARG A 37 2.72 4.34 6.58
C ARG A 37 3.53 3.18 7.16
N ASP A 38 2.92 2.01 7.36
CA ASP A 38 3.62 0.81 7.82
C ASP A 38 4.18 0.00 6.65
N PHE A 39 5.28 0.50 6.08
CA PHE A 39 5.95 -0.11 4.93
C PHE A 39 6.38 -1.56 5.17
N LYS A 40 6.61 -1.96 6.43
CA LYS A 40 7.02 -3.33 6.78
C LYS A 40 5.89 -4.33 6.61
N SER A 41 4.64 -3.87 6.64
CA SER A 41 3.43 -4.70 6.49
C SER A 41 2.96 -4.82 5.04
N TYR A 42 3.67 -4.21 4.08
CA TYR A 42 3.37 -4.38 2.66
C TYR A 42 3.64 -5.83 2.25
N LYS A 43 2.82 -6.37 1.36
CA LYS A 43 2.89 -7.77 0.93
C LYS A 43 3.67 -7.91 -0.38
N GLY A 44 4.08 -9.13 -0.69
CA GLY A 44 4.74 -9.47 -1.96
C GLY A 44 6.04 -8.70 -2.18
N ASN A 45 6.30 -8.31 -3.44
CA ASN A 45 7.54 -7.61 -3.80
C ASN A 45 7.76 -6.33 -2.98
N CYS A 46 6.72 -5.54 -2.72
CA CYS A 46 6.87 -4.30 -1.98
C CYS A 46 7.35 -4.51 -0.53
N GLY A 47 6.93 -5.59 0.14
CA GLY A 47 7.33 -5.90 1.53
C GLY A 47 8.81 -6.24 1.72
N ARG A 48 9.48 -6.66 0.65
CA ARG A 48 10.92 -7.00 0.64
C ARG A 48 11.75 -6.06 -0.24
N CYS A 49 11.15 -4.96 -0.71
CA CYS A 49 11.81 -4.03 -1.63
C CYS A 49 12.77 -3.10 -0.88
N GLU A 50 14.02 -3.03 -1.31
CA GLU A 50 15.02 -2.08 -0.79
C GLU A 50 14.61 -0.61 -1.01
N TYR A 51 13.70 -0.34 -1.95
CA TYR A 51 13.19 1.00 -2.23
C TYR A 51 11.89 1.34 -1.49
N VAL A 52 11.39 0.49 -0.59
CA VAL A 52 10.06 0.66 0.02
C VAL A 52 9.87 2.02 0.74
N ASN A 53 10.97 2.59 1.25
CA ASN A 53 10.95 3.89 1.94
C ASN A 53 10.78 5.11 1.01
N VAL A 54 10.98 4.94 -0.30
CA VAL A 54 10.85 6.02 -1.31
C VAL A 54 9.79 5.69 -2.35
N CYS A 55 9.58 4.41 -2.65
CA CYS A 55 8.57 3.89 -3.55
C CYS A 55 7.76 2.85 -2.81
N GLY A 56 6.44 2.97 -2.81
CA GLY A 56 5.53 1.92 -2.37
C GLY A 56 4.65 1.41 -3.49
N GLY A 57 4.77 1.92 -4.72
CA GLY A 57 3.79 1.74 -5.80
C GLY A 57 2.44 2.42 -5.53
N CYS A 58 1.57 2.48 -6.55
CA CYS A 58 0.25 3.08 -6.44
C CYS A 58 -0.74 2.18 -5.66
N ARG A 59 -1.05 2.58 -4.43
CA ARG A 59 -1.96 1.86 -3.54
C ARG A 59 -3.40 1.81 -4.07
N ALA A 60 -3.84 2.86 -4.75
CA ALA A 60 -5.14 2.89 -5.42
C ALA A 60 -5.23 1.83 -6.52
N ARG A 61 -4.16 1.63 -7.30
CA ARG A 61 -4.12 0.63 -8.35
C ARG A 61 -4.06 -0.79 -7.79
N ALA A 62 -3.23 -1.03 -6.78
CA ALA A 62 -3.19 -2.31 -6.08
C ALA A 62 -4.59 -2.70 -5.57
N TYR A 63 -5.30 -1.75 -4.93
CA TYR A 63 -6.66 -1.97 -4.48
C TYR A 63 -7.66 -2.21 -5.62
N ALA A 64 -7.63 -1.39 -6.67
CA ALA A 64 -8.57 -1.51 -7.78
C ALA A 64 -8.43 -2.84 -8.55
N MET A 65 -7.22 -3.38 -8.65
CA MET A 65 -6.95 -4.60 -9.42
C MET A 65 -7.04 -5.88 -8.59
N THR A 66 -6.75 -5.82 -7.29
CA THR A 66 -6.64 -7.03 -6.45
C THR A 66 -7.58 -7.04 -5.25
N GLY A 67 -8.18 -5.90 -4.90
CA GLY A 67 -8.92 -5.72 -3.65
C GLY A 67 -8.04 -5.52 -2.41
N ASP A 68 -6.71 -5.57 -2.55
CA ASP A 68 -5.75 -5.42 -1.45
C ASP A 68 -4.83 -4.21 -1.67
N TYR A 69 -5.04 -3.14 -0.90
CA TYR A 69 -4.20 -1.93 -0.97
C TYR A 69 -2.82 -2.12 -0.33
N MET A 70 -2.63 -3.18 0.46
CA MET A 70 -1.34 -3.58 1.03
C MET A 70 -0.59 -4.57 0.14
N GLY A 71 -1.23 -5.03 -0.94
CA GLY A 71 -0.66 -5.94 -1.93
C GLY A 71 0.43 -5.31 -2.81
N PRO A 72 1.15 -6.12 -3.61
CA PRO A 72 2.09 -5.62 -4.59
C PRO A 72 1.38 -4.74 -5.63
N GLU A 73 2.10 -3.76 -6.16
CA GLU A 73 1.62 -2.94 -7.27
C GLU A 73 1.76 -3.73 -8.59
N PRO A 74 0.67 -4.01 -9.33
CA PRO A 74 0.71 -4.93 -10.48
C PRO A 74 1.61 -4.52 -11.64
N PHE A 75 1.94 -3.23 -11.78
CA PHE A 75 2.76 -2.69 -12.87
C PHE A 75 4.22 -2.45 -12.45
N CYS A 76 4.60 -2.86 -11.25
CA CYS A 76 5.98 -2.82 -10.80
C CYS A 76 6.75 -4.00 -11.41
N HIS A 77 7.63 -3.71 -12.37
CA HIS A 77 8.52 -4.70 -12.98
C HIS A 77 9.83 -4.93 -12.18
N TYR A 78 10.03 -4.18 -11.09
CA TYR A 78 11.21 -4.33 -10.26
C TYR A 78 11.13 -5.60 -9.41
N GLN A 79 12.21 -6.39 -9.43
CA GLN A 79 12.35 -7.57 -8.59
C GLN A 79 13.38 -7.29 -7.48
N PRO A 80 12.95 -7.19 -6.21
CA PRO A 80 13.84 -6.94 -5.08
C PRO A 80 14.92 -8.02 -4.92
N GLN A 81 16.13 -7.60 -4.57
CA GLN A 81 17.26 -8.53 -4.45
C GLN A 81 17.41 -9.16 -3.05
N LYS A 82 16.71 -8.67 -2.01
CA LYS A 82 16.87 -9.18 -0.64
C LYS A 82 15.54 -9.32 0.14
N GLY A 83 15.12 -10.57 0.36
CA GLY A 83 14.20 -10.93 1.46
C GLY A 83 13.37 -12.22 1.25
N ALA A 84 13.88 -13.34 1.73
CA ALA A 84 13.29 -14.68 1.96
C ALA A 84 12.93 -15.56 0.73
N THR A 85 13.83 -16.52 0.48
CA THR A 85 13.64 -17.90 0.00
C THR A 85 12.31 -18.25 -0.67
N GLU A 86 12.36 -18.45 -1.98
CA GLU A 86 11.39 -19.31 -2.66
C GLU A 86 11.79 -20.78 -2.41
N PRO A 87 10.92 -21.66 -1.88
CA PRO A 87 11.11 -23.08 -2.07
C PRO A 87 10.76 -23.40 -3.52
N GLY A 88 11.80 -23.62 -4.32
CA GLY A 88 11.86 -24.33 -5.60
C GLY A 88 10.62 -24.35 -6.49
N THR A 89 10.75 -23.73 -7.66
CA THR A 89 10.27 -24.38 -8.89
C THR A 89 11.43 -24.40 -9.86
N GLU A 90 11.99 -25.60 -10.05
CA GLU A 90 12.98 -25.91 -11.06
C GLU A 90 12.53 -25.40 -12.43
N SER A 91 13.46 -24.72 -13.10
CA SER A 91 13.48 -24.62 -14.55
C SER A 91 13.31 -26.01 -15.15
N SER A 92 12.19 -26.25 -15.83
CA SER A 92 12.06 -27.34 -16.79
C SER A 92 11.66 -26.75 -18.12
N SER A 93 12.68 -26.74 -19.00
CA SER A 93 12.67 -26.87 -20.46
C SER A 93 11.62 -26.14 -21.28
#